data_AF-A0A2I8A7D5-F1
#
_entry.id   AF-A0A2I8A7D5-F1
#
_cell.length_a   1.000
_cell.length_b   1.000
_cell.length_c   1.000
_cell.angle_alpha   90.00
_cell.angle_beta   90.00
_cell.angle_gamma   90.00
#
_symmetry.space_group_name_H-M   'P 1'
#
loop_
_entity.id
_entity.type
_entity.pdbx_description
1 polymer ?
#
loop_
_entity_poly.entity_id
_entity_poly.type
_entity_poly.pdbx_seq_one_letter_code
_entity_poly.pdbx_strand_id
1 'polypeptide(L)'
;MQENYNRPRVYDVVLGGQEKAPPGALVLGGLEGVKRRLAHPIIEQRIAALEEALKYGEVGLELVIWALDDKLWKVRQAAYSLLASRPEPIVQEILQEYSHKVDRYDAFVAMARTGSVSDIDTLMDNLEHDRSSATCKLIDFTLGLVDSHEGKDRIRHYLFNGTQIQRNYAALYFKRRGITDILREAVRQGCIDRVQAFSK
;
A
#
# COMPACT_ATOMS: atom_id res chain seq x y z
N MET A 1 39.76 4.75 28.82
CA MET A 1 38.72 3.75 29.12
C MET A 1 37.38 4.49 29.12
N GLN A 2 36.51 4.23 28.15
CA GLN A 2 35.15 4.79 28.14
C GLN A 2 34.24 3.79 28.84
N GLU A 3 33.77 4.12 30.05
CA GLU A 3 32.74 3.32 30.71
C GLU A 3 31.41 3.47 29.96
N ASN A 4 30.77 2.33 29.71
CA ASN A 4 29.59 2.21 28.87
C ASN A 4 28.35 2.58 29.72
N TYR A 5 27.98 3.86 29.76
CA TYR A 5 26.88 4.43 30.57
C TYR A 5 25.46 3.97 30.19
N ASN A 6 25.30 2.98 29.31
CA ASN A 6 23.99 2.62 28.73
C ASN A 6 23.29 1.43 29.41
N ARG A 7 23.67 1.08 30.65
CA ARG A 7 22.97 0.04 31.43
C ARG A 7 21.90 0.67 32.32
N PRO A 8 20.62 0.27 32.18
CA PRO A 8 19.55 0.81 33.01
C PRO A 8 19.72 0.45 34.48
N ARG A 9 19.38 1.40 35.35
CA ARG A 9 19.42 1.28 36.82
C ARG A 9 18.11 0.69 37.36
N VAL A 10 18.12 0.35 38.64
CA VAL A 10 17.01 -0.29 39.38
C VAL A 10 15.70 0.50 39.33
N TYR A 11 15.74 1.80 39.12
CA TYR A 11 14.55 2.66 39.05
C TYR A 11 14.32 3.24 37.65
N ASP A 12 15.16 2.86 36.70
CA ASP A 12 15.00 3.32 35.34
C ASP A 12 13.79 2.63 34.71
N VAL A 13 13.10 3.37 33.87
CA VAL A 13 12.01 2.85 33.06
C VAL A 13 12.64 2.10 31.88
N VAL A 14 12.36 0.81 31.74
CA VAL A 14 13.00 -0.10 30.77
C VAL A 14 11.99 -0.69 29.80
N LEU A 15 12.36 -0.87 28.55
CA LEU A 15 11.43 -1.34 27.52
C LEU A 15 11.26 -2.86 27.57
N GLY A 16 10.00 -3.33 27.55
CA GLY A 16 9.70 -4.76 27.49
C GLY A 16 10.27 -5.42 26.24
N GLY A 17 10.91 -6.59 26.41
CA GLY A 17 11.47 -7.39 25.32
C GLY A 17 12.98 -7.24 25.07
N GLN A 18 13.74 -6.53 25.92
CA GLN A 18 15.20 -6.63 25.95
C GLN A 18 15.69 -7.58 27.06
N GLU A 19 16.87 -8.18 26.87
CA GLU A 19 17.43 -9.15 27.83
C GLU A 19 17.49 -8.59 29.25
N LYS A 20 16.80 -9.29 30.16
CA LYS A 20 16.72 -9.12 31.62
C LYS A 20 16.81 -7.68 32.13
N ALA A 21 15.63 -7.06 32.27
CA ALA A 21 15.47 -5.86 33.09
C ALA A 21 16.02 -6.10 34.52
N PRO A 22 16.71 -5.11 35.12
CA PRO A 22 17.11 -5.17 36.53
C PRO A 22 15.91 -5.38 37.45
N PRO A 23 16.04 -6.10 38.56
CA PRO A 23 14.99 -6.22 39.57
C PRO A 23 14.57 -4.82 40.05
N GLY A 24 13.27 -4.50 40.01
CA GLY A 24 12.72 -3.21 40.44
C GLY A 24 12.54 -2.18 39.33
N ALA A 25 13.11 -2.39 38.14
CA ALA A 25 12.97 -1.48 37.01
C ALA A 25 11.54 -1.53 36.44
N LEU A 26 10.94 -0.37 36.17
CA LEU A 26 9.58 -0.29 35.64
C LEU A 26 9.61 -0.65 34.16
N VAL A 27 9.11 -1.84 33.82
CA VAL A 27 9.05 -2.28 32.44
C VAL A 27 7.93 -1.52 31.73
N LEU A 28 8.24 -0.71 30.72
CA LEU A 28 7.30 -0.24 29.68
C LEU A 28 6.86 -1.44 28.83
N GLY A 29 6.09 -2.31 29.47
CA GLY A 29 5.23 -3.33 28.88
C GLY A 29 3.81 -2.78 28.88
N GLY A 30 3.07 -3.05 27.82
CA GLY A 30 1.79 -2.39 27.59
C GLY A 30 1.53 -2.13 26.12
N LEU A 31 0.50 -1.33 25.86
CA LEU A 31 0.12 -0.89 24.53
C LEU A 31 1.25 -0.12 23.80
N GLU A 32 2.08 0.64 24.51
CA GLU A 32 3.24 1.32 23.88
C GLU A 32 4.32 0.34 23.41
N GLY A 33 4.51 -0.77 24.13
CA GLY A 33 5.39 -1.85 23.68
C GLY A 33 4.88 -2.50 22.39
N VAL A 34 3.56 -2.67 22.29
CA VAL A 34 2.87 -3.14 21.07
C VAL A 34 3.11 -2.17 19.91
N LYS A 35 2.81 -0.88 20.07
CA LYS A 35 3.00 0.14 19.02
C LYS A 35 4.43 0.17 18.50
N ARG A 36 5.43 0.09 19.39
CA ARG A 36 6.84 0.06 19.00
C ARG A 36 7.17 -1.16 18.13
N ARG A 37 6.68 -2.35 18.50
CA ARG A 37 6.90 -3.58 17.72
C ARG A 37 6.16 -3.55 16.39
N LEU A 38 4.98 -2.93 16.31
CA LEU A 38 4.28 -2.72 15.04
C LEU A 38 5.05 -1.84 14.05
N ALA A 39 5.92 -0.95 14.53
CA ALA A 39 6.82 -0.14 13.69
C ALA A 39 8.17 -0.83 13.36
N HIS A 40 8.43 -2.02 13.92
CA HIS A 40 9.71 -2.70 13.78
C HIS A 40 9.89 -3.30 12.37
N PRO A 41 11.10 -3.33 11.78
CA PRO A 41 11.33 -3.92 10.46
C PRO A 41 11.14 -5.45 10.39
N ILE A 42 11.26 -6.14 11.52
CA ILE A 42 11.12 -7.61 11.61
C ILE A 42 9.63 -7.97 11.61
N ILE A 43 9.20 -8.68 10.57
CA ILE A 43 7.79 -9.00 10.29
C ILE A 43 7.16 -9.79 11.45
N GLU A 44 7.88 -10.78 11.96
CA GLU A 44 7.44 -11.67 13.03
C GLU A 44 7.14 -10.90 14.32
N GLN A 45 7.92 -9.85 14.61
CA GLN A 45 7.66 -8.99 15.77
C GLN A 45 6.39 -8.16 15.60
N ARG A 46 6.08 -7.73 14.37
CA ARG A 46 4.85 -6.99 14.07
C ARG A 46 3.63 -7.89 14.22
N ILE A 47 3.70 -9.11 13.68
CA ILE A 47 2.62 -10.11 13.79
C ILE A 47 2.35 -10.44 15.26
N ALA A 48 3.40 -10.74 16.04
CA ALA A 48 3.25 -11.01 17.48
C ALA A 48 2.66 -9.80 18.25
N ALA A 49 2.99 -8.58 17.82
CA ALA A 49 2.42 -7.37 18.41
C ALA A 49 0.93 -7.20 18.09
N LEU A 50 0.45 -7.60 16.92
CA LEU A 50 -0.98 -7.57 16.57
C LEU A 50 -1.80 -8.50 17.48
N GLU A 51 -1.29 -9.70 17.74
CA GLU A 51 -1.92 -10.65 18.67
C GLU A 51 -1.98 -10.09 20.09
N GLU A 52 -0.89 -9.45 20.54
CA GLU A 52 -0.85 -8.82 21.86
C GLU A 52 -1.74 -7.58 21.96
N ALA A 53 -1.93 -6.83 20.86
CA ALA A 53 -2.77 -5.63 20.81
C ALA A 53 -4.19 -5.93 21.31
N LEU A 54 -4.76 -7.07 20.94
CA LEU A 54 -6.13 -7.47 21.33
C LEU A 54 -6.35 -7.56 22.85
N LYS A 55 -5.28 -7.67 23.64
CA LYS A 55 -5.36 -7.65 25.12
C LYS A 55 -5.72 -6.27 25.69
N TYR A 56 -5.65 -5.22 24.89
CA TYR A 56 -5.87 -3.82 25.29
C TYR A 56 -7.25 -3.27 24.85
N GLY A 57 -8.22 -4.15 24.60
CA GLY A 57 -9.61 -3.77 24.30
C GLY A 57 -9.75 -2.99 22.99
N GLU A 58 -10.59 -1.95 22.98
CA GLU A 58 -10.90 -1.16 21.78
C GLU A 58 -9.67 -0.50 21.15
N VAL A 59 -8.78 0.07 21.97
CA VAL A 59 -7.54 0.70 21.47
C VAL A 59 -6.61 -0.32 20.84
N GLY A 60 -6.62 -1.55 21.36
CA GLY A 60 -5.92 -2.68 20.78
C GLY A 60 -6.50 -3.11 19.43
N LEU A 61 -7.82 -3.18 19.35
CA LEU A 61 -8.57 -3.53 18.13
C LEU A 61 -8.32 -2.51 17.01
N GLU A 62 -8.29 -1.22 17.34
CA GLU A 62 -8.00 -0.14 16.37
C GLU A 62 -6.60 -0.31 15.75
N LEU A 63 -5.59 -0.70 16.53
CA LEU A 63 -4.26 -1.00 16.00
C LEU A 63 -4.26 -2.19 15.01
N VAL A 64 -5.09 -3.20 15.26
CA VAL A 64 -5.23 -4.35 14.34
C VAL A 64 -5.96 -3.93 13.06
N ILE A 65 -6.99 -3.09 13.16
CA ILE A 65 -7.69 -2.51 12.01
C ILE A 65 -6.71 -1.71 11.14
N TRP A 66 -5.90 -0.82 11.73
CA TRP A 66 -4.90 -0.06 10.96
C TRP A 66 -3.87 -0.93 10.26
N ALA A 67 -3.59 -2.12 10.78
CA ALA A 67 -2.66 -3.04 10.15
C ALA A 67 -3.21 -3.69 8.85
N LEU A 68 -4.51 -3.55 8.54
CA LEU A 68 -5.07 -3.90 7.23
C LEU A 68 -4.48 -3.04 6.10
N ASP A 69 -3.99 -1.82 6.39
CA ASP A 69 -3.33 -0.95 5.40
C ASP A 69 -1.80 -1.10 5.41
N ASP A 70 -1.27 -2.12 6.09
CA ASP A 70 0.18 -2.31 6.16
C ASP A 70 0.81 -2.55 4.79
N LYS A 71 2.01 -2.02 4.56
CA LYS A 71 2.75 -2.22 3.30
C LYS A 71 3.08 -3.69 3.01
N LEU A 72 3.25 -4.52 4.04
CA LEU A 72 3.63 -5.93 3.90
C LEU A 72 2.40 -6.83 3.94
N TRP A 73 2.23 -7.64 2.90
CA TRP A 73 1.08 -8.54 2.76
C TRP A 73 0.91 -9.50 3.93
N LYS A 74 2.01 -10.02 4.50
CA LYS A 74 1.98 -10.93 5.66
C LYS A 74 1.36 -10.28 6.90
N VAL A 75 1.60 -8.99 7.10
CA VAL A 75 1.08 -8.24 8.24
C VAL A 75 -0.41 -7.97 8.04
N ARG A 76 -0.82 -7.56 6.83
CA ARG A 76 -2.24 -7.41 6.48
C ARG A 76 -3.02 -8.71 6.64
N GLN A 77 -2.44 -9.83 6.20
CA GLN A 77 -3.07 -11.14 6.33
C GLN A 77 -3.25 -11.52 7.80
N ALA A 78 -2.24 -11.32 8.64
CA ALA A 78 -2.34 -11.57 10.07
C ALA A 78 -3.44 -10.71 10.71
N ALA A 79 -3.51 -9.42 10.37
CA ALA A 79 -4.56 -8.51 10.82
C ALA A 79 -5.96 -9.00 10.40
N TYR A 80 -6.12 -9.34 9.11
CA TYR A 80 -7.38 -9.88 8.59
C TYR A 80 -7.81 -11.15 9.33
N SER A 81 -6.90 -12.11 9.54
CA SER A 81 -7.21 -13.35 10.27
C SER A 81 -7.65 -13.09 11.71
N LEU A 82 -7.05 -12.12 12.39
CA LEU A 82 -7.45 -11.73 13.74
C LEU A 82 -8.85 -11.09 13.77
N LEU A 83 -9.17 -10.29 12.75
CA LEU A 83 -10.44 -9.57 12.63
C LEU A 83 -11.59 -10.43 12.09
N ALA A 84 -11.33 -11.42 11.24
CA ALA A 84 -12.37 -12.21 10.55
C ALA A 84 -13.31 -12.97 11.52
N SER A 85 -12.83 -13.27 12.73
CA SER A 85 -13.61 -13.96 13.78
C SER A 85 -14.38 -13.03 14.71
N ARG A 86 -14.30 -11.71 14.52
CA ARG A 86 -14.85 -10.68 15.41
C ARG A 86 -16.33 -10.40 15.11
N PRO A 87 -17.26 -10.50 16.09
CA PRO A 87 -18.69 -10.27 15.87
C PRO A 87 -19.09 -8.79 15.74
N GLU A 88 -18.20 -7.85 16.05
CA GLU A 88 -18.47 -6.42 16.08
C GLU A 88 -18.90 -5.91 14.68
N PRO A 89 -20.09 -5.28 14.52
CA PRO A 89 -20.58 -4.84 13.21
C PRO A 89 -19.63 -3.90 12.46
N ILE A 90 -19.00 -2.98 13.19
CA ILE A 90 -18.02 -2.05 12.63
C ILE A 90 -16.80 -2.79 12.04
N VAL A 91 -16.38 -3.89 12.66
CA VAL A 91 -15.26 -4.71 12.14
C VAL A 91 -15.68 -5.43 10.87
N GLN A 92 -16.90 -5.97 10.83
CA GLN A 92 -17.43 -6.63 9.65
C GLN A 92 -17.57 -5.68 8.45
N GLU A 93 -18.04 -4.45 8.68
CA GLU A 93 -18.12 -3.40 7.64
C GLU A 93 -16.73 -3.04 7.10
N ILE A 94 -15.76 -2.84 7.99
CA ILE A 94 -14.36 -2.57 7.61
C ILE A 94 -13.77 -3.73 6.79
N LEU A 95 -14.03 -4.98 7.19
CA LEU A 95 -13.55 -6.15 6.45
C LEU A 95 -14.22 -6.31 5.09
N GLN A 96 -15.49 -5.94 4.97
CA GLN A 96 -16.19 -5.90 3.69
C GLN A 96 -15.56 -4.86 2.76
N GLU A 97 -15.33 -3.64 3.24
CA GLU A 97 -14.64 -2.59 2.47
C GLU A 97 -13.22 -3.02 2.08
N TYR A 98 -12.48 -3.64 3.00
CA TYR A 98 -11.15 -4.18 2.74
C TYR A 98 -11.17 -5.28 1.66
N SER A 99 -12.12 -6.22 1.72
CA SER A 99 -12.29 -7.26 0.69
C SER A 99 -12.54 -6.63 -0.67
N HIS A 100 -13.46 -5.66 -0.77
CA HIS A 100 -13.73 -4.96 -2.02
C HIS A 100 -12.48 -4.27 -2.60
N LYS A 101 -11.60 -3.73 -1.75
CA LYS A 101 -10.31 -3.15 -2.18
C LYS A 101 -9.34 -4.22 -2.69
N VAL A 102 -9.22 -5.36 -1.99
CA VAL A 102 -8.36 -6.48 -2.41
C VAL A 102 -8.83 -7.11 -3.71
N ASP A 103 -10.14 -7.35 -3.83
CA ASP A 103 -10.75 -7.92 -5.04
C ASP A 103 -10.52 -7.01 -6.26
N ARG A 104 -10.59 -5.68 -6.07
CA ARG A 104 -10.24 -4.70 -7.12
C ARG A 104 -8.77 -4.75 -7.50
N TYR A 105 -7.86 -4.94 -6.53
CA TYR A 105 -6.44 -5.10 -6.81
C TYR A 105 -6.18 -6.31 -7.71
N ASP A 106 -6.68 -7.49 -7.31
CA ASP A 106 -6.45 -8.73 -8.05
C ASP A 106 -7.12 -8.71 -9.43
N ALA A 107 -8.33 -8.15 -9.52
CA ALA A 107 -9.02 -7.96 -10.80
C ALA A 107 -8.22 -7.06 -11.76
N PHE A 108 -7.72 -5.91 -11.29
CA PHE A 108 -6.97 -4.98 -12.14
C PHE A 108 -5.61 -5.55 -12.55
N VAL A 109 -4.97 -6.34 -11.68
CA VAL A 109 -3.74 -7.06 -12.03
C VAL A 109 -4.02 -8.13 -13.08
N ALA A 110 -5.12 -8.89 -12.96
CA ALA A 110 -5.51 -9.87 -13.97
C ALA A 110 -5.79 -9.21 -15.32
N MET A 111 -6.60 -8.14 -15.34
CA MET A 111 -6.90 -7.31 -16.52
C MET A 111 -5.64 -6.76 -17.20
N ALA A 112 -4.68 -6.27 -16.42
CA ALA A 112 -3.43 -5.76 -16.98
C ALA A 112 -2.55 -6.86 -17.59
N ARG A 113 -2.55 -8.07 -16.98
CA ARG A 113 -1.79 -9.21 -17.49
C ARG A 113 -2.39 -9.80 -18.76
N THR A 114 -3.72 -9.83 -18.88
CA THR A 114 -4.42 -10.19 -20.12
C THR A 114 -4.21 -9.10 -21.17
N GLY A 115 -4.43 -7.85 -20.78
CA GLY A 115 -4.18 -6.66 -21.59
C GLY A 115 -5.02 -6.61 -22.87
N SER A 116 -6.29 -7.06 -22.83
CA SER A 116 -7.22 -6.87 -23.95
C SER A 116 -7.66 -5.41 -24.06
N VAL A 117 -8.22 -4.99 -25.20
CA VAL A 117 -8.78 -3.63 -25.35
C VAL A 117 -9.80 -3.31 -24.26
N SER A 118 -10.71 -4.25 -23.94
CA SER A 118 -11.75 -4.06 -22.93
C SER A 118 -11.18 -3.91 -21.52
N ASP A 119 -10.09 -4.63 -21.22
CA ASP A 119 -9.41 -4.53 -19.93
C ASP A 119 -8.78 -3.14 -19.74
N ILE A 120 -8.07 -2.66 -20.76
CA ILE A 120 -7.47 -1.32 -20.73
C ILE A 120 -8.55 -0.24 -20.65
N ASP A 121 -9.67 -0.40 -21.34
CA ASP A 121 -10.79 0.53 -21.26
C ASP A 121 -11.35 0.61 -19.84
N THR A 122 -11.53 -0.55 -19.20
CA THR A 122 -11.99 -0.61 -17.80
C THR A 122 -11.01 0.11 -16.86
N LEU A 123 -9.70 -0.14 -17.00
CA LEU A 123 -8.69 0.54 -16.17
C LEU A 123 -8.68 2.05 -16.39
N MET A 124 -8.77 2.51 -17.64
CA MET A 124 -8.74 3.93 -18.00
C MET A 124 -10.03 4.66 -17.64
N ASP A 125 -11.18 3.99 -17.68
CA ASP A 125 -12.47 4.53 -17.26
C ASP A 125 -12.55 4.74 -15.74
N ASN A 126 -11.89 3.86 -14.97
CA ASN A 126 -11.81 4.03 -13.51
C ASN A 126 -11.07 5.31 -13.09
N LEU A 127 -10.13 5.82 -13.89
CA LEU A 127 -9.47 7.12 -13.62
C LEU A 127 -10.46 8.30 -13.65
N GLU A 128 -11.57 8.18 -14.38
CA GLU A 128 -12.60 9.22 -14.43
C GLU A 128 -13.54 9.15 -13.23
N HIS A 129 -13.96 7.94 -12.87
CA HIS A 129 -15.00 7.70 -11.88
C HIS A 129 -14.48 7.69 -10.44
N ASP A 130 -13.22 7.32 -10.21
CA ASP A 130 -12.61 7.22 -8.88
C ASP A 130 -11.21 7.83 -8.87
N ARG A 131 -11.17 9.12 -8.50
CA ARG A 131 -9.93 9.92 -8.41
C ARG A 131 -9.27 9.85 -7.04
N SER A 132 -9.58 8.82 -6.24
CA SER A 132 -8.86 8.61 -4.98
C SER A 132 -7.38 8.34 -5.26
N SER A 133 -6.51 8.79 -4.34
CA SER A 133 -5.06 8.57 -4.47
C SER A 133 -4.71 7.08 -4.56
N ALA A 134 -5.50 6.21 -3.92
CA ALA A 134 -5.30 4.77 -3.96
C ALA A 134 -5.61 4.17 -5.33
N THR A 135 -6.78 4.48 -5.92
CA THR A 135 -7.18 3.97 -7.25
C THR A 135 -6.25 4.47 -8.35
N CYS A 136 -5.88 5.74 -8.29
CA CYS A 136 -4.84 6.33 -9.14
C CYS A 136 -3.51 5.54 -9.06
N LYS A 137 -2.95 5.33 -7.86
CA LYS A 137 -1.70 4.56 -7.69
C LYS A 137 -1.83 3.12 -8.17
N LEU A 138 -2.97 2.49 -7.96
CA LEU A 138 -3.23 1.12 -8.42
C LEU A 138 -3.22 1.04 -9.94
N ILE A 139 -3.93 1.92 -10.63
CA ILE A 139 -3.99 1.96 -12.10
C ILE A 139 -2.61 2.27 -12.69
N ASP A 140 -1.87 3.19 -12.07
CA ASP A 140 -0.49 3.51 -12.47
C ASP A 140 0.42 2.27 -12.42
N PHE A 141 0.30 1.49 -11.34
CA PHE A 141 1.03 0.24 -11.16
C PHE A 141 0.59 -0.83 -12.17
N THR A 142 -0.72 -1.06 -12.33
CA THR A 142 -1.24 -2.14 -13.17
C THR A 142 -1.02 -1.86 -14.66
N LEU A 143 -1.17 -0.62 -15.13
CA LEU A 143 -0.80 -0.27 -16.51
C LEU A 143 0.65 -0.65 -16.81
N GLY A 144 1.57 -0.50 -15.84
CA GLY A 144 2.96 -0.93 -15.98
C GLY A 144 3.15 -2.43 -16.31
N LEU A 145 2.22 -3.28 -15.85
CA LEU A 145 2.23 -4.73 -16.08
C LEU A 145 1.76 -5.13 -17.49
N VAL A 146 1.11 -4.22 -18.22
CA VAL A 146 0.57 -4.50 -19.56
C VAL A 146 1.70 -4.73 -20.56
N ASP A 147 1.77 -5.95 -21.10
CA ASP A 147 2.80 -6.31 -22.09
C ASP A 147 2.25 -6.83 -23.42
N SER A 148 0.95 -7.10 -23.50
CA SER A 148 0.27 -7.47 -24.75
C SER A 148 0.41 -6.37 -25.81
N HIS A 149 0.46 -6.77 -27.08
CA HIS A 149 0.53 -5.81 -28.20
C HIS A 149 -0.74 -4.98 -28.29
N GLU A 150 -1.90 -5.62 -28.21
CA GLU A 150 -3.22 -4.98 -28.22
C GLU A 150 -3.37 -3.97 -27.06
N GLY A 151 -2.95 -4.34 -25.85
CA GLY A 151 -3.01 -3.46 -24.68
C GLY A 151 -2.11 -2.23 -24.84
N LYS A 152 -0.89 -2.40 -25.37
CA LYS A 152 0.02 -1.29 -25.71
C LYS A 152 -0.61 -0.34 -26.72
N ASP A 153 -1.24 -0.87 -27.76
CA ASP A 153 -1.91 -0.07 -28.79
C ASP A 153 -3.12 0.67 -28.22
N ARG A 154 -3.85 0.04 -27.29
CA ARG A 154 -4.97 0.69 -26.61
C ARG A 154 -4.51 1.80 -25.65
N ILE A 155 -3.43 1.60 -24.90
CA ILE A 155 -2.82 2.67 -24.07
C ILE A 155 -2.33 3.82 -24.97
N ARG A 156 -1.75 3.51 -26.14
CA ARG A 156 -1.42 4.51 -27.16
C ARG A 156 -2.66 5.28 -27.62
N HIS A 157 -3.78 4.61 -27.86
CA HIS A 157 -5.03 5.31 -28.21
C HIS A 157 -5.40 6.34 -27.14
N TYR A 158 -5.34 5.99 -25.85
CA TYR A 158 -5.63 6.92 -24.75
C TYR A 158 -4.64 8.08 -24.64
N LEU A 159 -3.37 7.89 -24.99
CA LEU A 159 -2.38 8.98 -25.04
C LEU A 159 -2.79 10.11 -25.99
N PHE A 160 -3.46 9.79 -27.10
CA PHE A 160 -3.85 10.79 -28.12
C PHE A 160 -5.32 11.20 -28.01
N ASN A 161 -6.20 10.29 -27.59
CA ASN A 161 -7.66 10.47 -27.67
C ASN A 161 -8.35 10.49 -26.30
N GLY A 162 -7.65 10.14 -25.22
CA GLY A 162 -8.20 10.13 -23.88
C GLY A 162 -8.42 11.52 -23.30
N THR A 163 -8.96 11.57 -22.08
CA THR A 163 -9.02 12.78 -21.24
C THR A 163 -7.63 13.18 -20.73
N GLN A 164 -7.49 14.37 -20.13
CA GLN A 164 -6.19 14.81 -19.62
C GLN A 164 -5.58 13.82 -18.60
N ILE A 165 -6.39 13.24 -17.70
CA ILE A 165 -5.88 12.27 -16.73
C ILE A 165 -5.47 10.96 -17.43
N GLN A 166 -6.27 10.44 -18.35
CA GLN A 166 -5.92 9.22 -19.10
C GLN A 166 -4.65 9.42 -19.93
N ARG A 167 -4.49 10.58 -20.59
CA ARG A 167 -3.27 10.94 -21.33
C ARG A 167 -2.05 10.97 -20.43
N ASN A 168 -2.18 11.54 -19.22
CA ASN A 168 -1.07 11.60 -18.27
C ASN A 168 -0.61 10.20 -17.84
N TYR A 169 -1.56 9.29 -17.56
CA TYR A 169 -1.24 7.92 -17.17
C TYR A 169 -0.69 7.09 -18.33
N ALA A 170 -1.23 7.26 -19.53
CA ALA A 170 -0.67 6.67 -20.74
C ALA A 170 0.76 7.18 -21.00
N ALA A 171 1.02 8.48 -20.77
CA ALA A 171 2.36 9.04 -20.89
C ALA A 171 3.34 8.43 -19.89
N LEU A 172 2.93 8.26 -18.63
CA LEU A 172 3.75 7.58 -17.60
C LEU A 172 4.11 6.15 -18.00
N TYR A 173 3.17 5.40 -18.58
CA TYR A 173 3.41 4.06 -19.10
C TYR A 173 4.55 4.02 -20.13
N PHE A 174 4.45 4.83 -21.20
CA PHE A 174 5.46 4.85 -22.26
C PHE A 174 6.80 5.41 -21.77
N LYS A 175 6.77 6.41 -20.89
CA LYS A 175 7.97 7.03 -20.30
C LYS A 175 8.79 6.02 -19.51
N ARG A 176 8.15 5.22 -18.64
CA ARG A 176 8.84 4.19 -17.83
C ARG A 176 9.46 3.07 -18.67
N ARG A 177 8.94 2.85 -19.88
CA ARG A 177 9.49 1.89 -20.85
C ARG A 177 10.53 2.52 -21.79
N GLY A 178 10.87 3.79 -21.60
CA GLY A 178 11.85 4.49 -22.45
C GLY A 178 11.35 4.78 -23.87
N ILE A 179 10.05 4.64 -24.15
CA ILE A 179 9.47 4.84 -25.47
C ILE A 179 9.21 6.35 -25.65
N THR A 180 10.24 7.10 -26.03
CA THR A 180 10.16 8.58 -26.07
C THR A 180 9.58 9.16 -27.34
N ASP A 181 9.62 8.44 -28.46
CA ASP A 181 9.17 8.99 -29.76
C ASP A 181 7.67 9.29 -29.77
N ILE A 182 6.89 8.39 -29.18
CA ILE A 182 5.44 8.57 -29.04
C ILE A 182 5.09 9.75 -28.12
N LEU A 183 5.91 10.02 -27.10
CA LEU A 183 5.71 11.14 -26.17
C LEU A 183 6.04 12.47 -26.85
N ARG A 184 7.11 12.53 -27.66
CA ARG A 184 7.42 13.70 -28.49
C ARG A 184 6.27 14.02 -29.43
N GLU A 185 5.68 13.00 -30.03
CA GLU A 185 4.51 13.15 -30.90
C GLU A 185 3.29 13.69 -30.14
N ALA A 186 2.98 13.11 -28.97
CA ALA A 186 1.88 13.57 -28.13
C ALA A 186 2.06 15.03 -27.68
N VAL A 187 3.29 15.45 -27.35
CA VAL A 187 3.60 16.86 -27.04
C VAL A 187 3.39 17.76 -28.25
N ARG A 188 3.83 17.33 -29.43
CA ARG A 188 3.68 18.11 -30.68
C ARG A 188 2.21 18.33 -31.04
N GLN A 189 1.35 17.35 -30.75
CA GLN A 189 -0.10 17.44 -30.96
C GLN A 189 -0.83 18.17 -29.83
N GLY A 190 -0.12 18.61 -28.78
CA GLY A 190 -0.74 19.25 -27.61
C GLY A 190 -1.56 18.29 -26.73
N CYS A 191 -1.35 16.98 -26.87
CA CYS A 191 -2.05 15.97 -26.07
C CYS A 191 -1.60 15.99 -24.60
N ILE A 192 -0.30 16.20 -24.38
CA ILE A 192 0.36 16.30 -23.06
C ILE A 192 1.38 17.44 -23.07
N ASP A 193 1.70 17.98 -21.91
CA ASP A 193 2.74 19.01 -21.80
C ASP A 193 4.17 18.42 -21.74
N ARG A 194 5.17 19.27 -21.95
CA ARG A 194 6.59 18.85 -21.91
C ARG A 194 7.05 18.35 -20.54
N VAL A 195 6.47 18.86 -19.46
CA VAL A 195 6.81 18.47 -18.08
C VAL A 195 6.29 17.06 -17.81
N GLN A 196 5.04 16.77 -18.18
CA GLN A 196 4.40 15.47 -18.13
C GLN A 196 5.16 14.44 -18.97
N ALA A 197 5.64 14.82 -20.16
CA ALA A 197 6.38 13.93 -21.05
C ALA A 197 7.82 13.61 -20.57
N PHE A 198 8.54 14.59 -19.99
CA PHE A 198 9.99 14.49 -19.80
C PHE A 198 10.52 14.86 -18.40
N SER A 199 9.67 15.17 -17.42
CA SER A 199 10.16 15.39 -16.04
C SER A 199 10.96 14.18 -15.55
N LYS A 200 11.99 14.38 -14.75
CA LYS A 200 12.70 13.27 -14.08
C LYS A 200 11.83 12.60 -13.04
#